data_AF-A0A9X3EUD4-F1
#
_entry.id   AF-A0A9X3EUD4-F1
#
_cell.length_a   1.000
_cell.length_b   1.000
_cell.length_c   1.000
_cell.angle_alpha   90.00
_cell.angle_beta   90.00
_cell.angle_gamma   90.00
#
_symmetry.space_group_name_H-M   'P 1'
#
loop_
_entity.id
_entity.type
_entity.pdbx_description
1 polymer ?
#
loop_
_entity_poly.entity_id
_entity_poly.type
_entity_poly.pdbx_seq_one_letter_code
_entity_poly.pdbx_strand_id
1 'polypeptide(L)'
;MTSKRDKERSERTTSAGEEDEGLSQSTRRAKWIHSVDEHEDRPGQTLATRNHDVICRWAEERRANPATVSSTEHGGRAGVLRFDFPGFGGENLEEIEWDEWFKPFDERRLVFLYQEHKASGEPSNFFRLDHSNREDA
;
A
#
# COMPACT_ATOMS: atom_id res chain seq x y z
N MET A 1 -49.01 -9.67 1.00
CA MET A 1 -48.07 -9.03 0.05
C MET A 1 -46.86 -8.54 0.82
N THR A 2 -45.69 -9.09 0.44
CA THR A 2 -44.33 -8.57 0.64
C THR A 2 -43.74 -8.46 2.05
N SER A 3 -42.91 -9.48 2.33
CA SER A 3 -41.75 -9.52 3.22
C SER A 3 -40.77 -8.35 3.03
N LYS A 4 -40.09 -7.97 4.12
CA LYS A 4 -38.72 -7.41 4.09
C LYS A 4 -38.16 -7.50 5.53
N ARG A 5 -37.47 -8.60 5.83
CA ARG A 5 -35.99 -8.75 5.80
C ARG A 5 -35.36 -8.37 7.15
N ASP A 6 -35.13 -9.39 7.96
CA ASP A 6 -33.89 -9.57 8.71
C ASP A 6 -32.68 -9.11 7.89
N LYS A 7 -31.79 -8.34 8.52
CA LYS A 7 -30.35 -8.51 8.29
C LYS A 7 -29.59 -7.97 9.50
N GLU A 8 -29.09 -8.93 10.27
CA GLU A 8 -27.93 -8.91 11.16
C GLU A 8 -27.12 -7.61 11.21
N ARG A 9 -27.09 -7.07 12.43
CA ARG A 9 -26.16 -6.05 12.88
C ARG A 9 -24.77 -6.66 12.97
N SER A 10 -23.91 -6.23 12.04
CA SER A 10 -22.50 -6.59 11.93
C SER A 10 -21.79 -6.70 13.27
N GLU A 11 -21.10 -7.81 13.41
CA GLU A 11 -20.14 -8.11 14.45
C GLU A 11 -19.04 -7.03 14.44
N ARG A 12 -18.98 -6.29 15.53
CA ARG A 12 -17.90 -5.35 15.84
C ARG A 12 -16.76 -6.18 16.43
N THR A 13 -15.80 -6.59 15.61
CA THR A 13 -14.50 -7.09 16.10
C THR A 13 -13.46 -5.98 15.92
N THR A 14 -13.49 -5.00 16.84
CA THR A 14 -12.37 -4.10 17.04
C THR A 14 -11.35 -4.80 17.91
N SER A 15 -10.43 -5.53 17.29
CA SER A 15 -9.18 -5.99 17.89
C SER A 15 -8.03 -5.35 17.14
N ALA A 16 -7.90 -4.02 17.28
CA ALA A 16 -6.76 -3.25 16.78
C ALA A 16 -6.14 -2.55 17.99
N GLY A 17 -5.29 -3.28 18.73
CA GLY A 17 -4.77 -2.81 20.01
C GLY A 17 -3.31 -3.14 20.30
N GLU A 18 -2.63 -3.93 19.48
CA GLU A 18 -1.29 -4.45 19.86
C GLU A 18 -0.21 -4.28 18.79
N GLU A 19 -0.48 -3.57 17.70
CA GLU A 19 0.46 -3.39 16.57
C GLU A 19 1.08 -1.98 16.49
N ASP A 20 0.80 -1.11 17.49
CA ASP A 20 0.96 0.36 17.40
C ASP A 20 2.20 0.93 18.13
N GLU A 21 3.06 0.09 18.70
CA GLU A 21 4.23 0.52 19.50
C GLU A 21 5.52 0.61 18.65
N GLY A 22 5.46 1.24 17.47
CA GLY A 22 6.66 1.43 16.62
C GLY A 22 6.48 2.17 15.29
N LEU A 23 5.24 2.44 14.89
CA LEU A 23 4.92 3.02 13.58
C LEU A 23 5.08 4.55 13.54
N SER A 24 5.50 5.10 12.40
CA SER A 24 5.52 6.56 12.14
C SER A 24 4.14 7.20 12.38
N GLN A 25 4.09 8.46 12.82
CA GLN A 25 2.83 9.19 13.10
C GLN A 25 1.85 9.19 11.90
N SER A 26 2.39 9.13 10.68
CA SER A 26 1.61 9.03 9.44
C SER A 26 0.94 7.67 9.29
N THR A 27 1.63 6.61 9.70
CA THR A 27 1.21 5.20 9.62
C THR A 27 0.21 4.87 10.73
N ARG A 28 0.37 5.44 11.93
CA ARG A 28 -0.60 5.30 13.04
C ARG A 28 -1.97 5.91 12.75
N ARG A 29 -2.03 6.90 11.85
CA ARG A 29 -3.27 7.56 11.42
C ARG A 29 -3.87 6.95 10.16
N ALA A 30 -3.14 6.07 9.48
CA ALA A 30 -3.62 5.40 8.29
C ALA A 30 -4.56 4.25 8.68
N LYS A 31 -5.55 3.97 7.84
CA LYS A 31 -6.38 2.78 7.98
C LYS A 31 -5.61 1.58 7.44
N TRP A 32 -5.46 0.54 8.25
CA TRP A 32 -4.84 -0.71 7.83
C TRP A 32 -5.80 -1.52 6.96
N ILE A 33 -5.29 -1.97 5.82
CA ILE A 33 -5.99 -2.76 4.82
C ILE A 33 -5.29 -4.11 4.75
N HIS A 34 -6.01 -5.17 5.09
CA HIS A 34 -5.49 -6.53 5.14
C HIS A 34 -5.98 -7.38 3.98
N SER A 35 -7.02 -6.95 3.25
CA SER A 35 -7.60 -7.66 2.11
C SER A 35 -7.99 -6.72 0.97
N VAL A 36 -8.09 -7.24 -0.25
CA VAL A 36 -8.47 -6.49 -1.47
C VAL A 36 -9.94 -6.00 -1.49
N ASP A 37 -10.79 -6.50 -0.58
CA ASP A 37 -12.18 -6.06 -0.40
C ASP A 37 -12.29 -4.87 0.58
N GLU A 38 -11.21 -4.56 1.31
CA GLU A 38 -11.18 -3.43 2.22
C GLU A 38 -10.70 -2.17 1.48
N HIS A 39 -11.49 -1.10 1.61
CA HIS A 39 -11.26 0.16 0.92
C HIS A 39 -11.28 1.36 1.88
N GLU A 40 -10.91 2.53 1.38
CA GLU A 40 -11.07 3.80 2.08
C GLU A 40 -12.54 4.04 2.51
N ASP A 41 -12.73 4.56 3.71
CA ASP A 41 -14.04 5.00 4.20
C ASP A 41 -14.47 6.32 3.53
N ARG A 42 -13.50 7.09 3.03
CA ARG A 42 -13.70 8.36 2.36
C ARG A 42 -12.54 8.69 1.41
N PRO A 43 -12.80 9.44 0.32
CA PRO A 43 -11.75 9.87 -0.60
C PRO A 43 -10.66 10.70 0.08
N GLY A 44 -9.41 10.46 -0.28
CA GLY A 44 -8.24 11.13 0.28
C GLY A 44 -7.78 10.58 1.63
N GLN A 45 -8.36 9.46 2.09
CA GLN A 45 -7.88 8.77 3.28
C GLN A 45 -6.57 8.05 2.97
N THR A 46 -5.57 8.22 3.83
CA THR A 46 -4.34 7.43 3.75
C THR A 46 -4.59 6.03 4.29
N LEU A 47 -4.21 5.03 3.49
CA LEU A 47 -4.30 3.62 3.80
C LEU A 47 -2.90 3.05 4.00
N ALA A 48 -2.79 1.98 4.78
CA ALA A 48 -1.56 1.25 5.03
C ALA A 48 -1.80 -0.23 4.76
N THR A 49 -0.88 -0.89 4.05
CA THR A 49 -0.94 -2.33 3.87
C THR A 49 0.47 -2.94 3.79
N ARG A 50 0.51 -4.24 4.05
CA ARG A 50 1.64 -5.13 3.75
C ARG A 50 1.21 -6.30 2.88
N ASN A 51 -0.07 -6.36 2.52
CA ASN A 51 -0.61 -7.44 1.74
C ASN A 51 -0.21 -7.24 0.27
N HIS A 52 0.51 -8.21 -0.29
CA HIS A 52 0.98 -8.18 -1.67
C HIS A 52 -0.17 -8.09 -2.66
N ASP A 53 -1.28 -8.81 -2.45
CA ASP A 53 -2.46 -8.77 -3.32
C ASP A 53 -3.09 -7.37 -3.39
N VAL A 54 -3.12 -6.66 -2.26
CA VAL A 54 -3.63 -5.28 -2.20
C VAL A 54 -2.75 -4.34 -3.01
N ILE A 55 -1.43 -4.49 -2.91
CA ILE A 55 -0.45 -3.67 -3.63
C ILE A 55 -0.52 -3.96 -5.13
N CYS A 56 -0.57 -5.24 -5.53
CA CYS A 56 -0.74 -5.68 -6.91
C CYS A 56 -2.01 -5.08 -7.51
N ARG A 57 -3.15 -5.26 -6.82
CA ARG A 57 -4.43 -4.77 -7.30
C ARG A 57 -4.44 -3.25 -7.48
N TRP A 58 -3.91 -2.52 -6.50
CA TRP A 58 -3.80 -1.07 -6.56
C TRP A 58 -2.97 -0.60 -7.75
N ALA A 59 -1.85 -1.26 -8.03
CA ALA A 59 -0.99 -0.95 -9.17
C ALA A 59 -1.67 -1.27 -10.50
N GLU A 60 -2.28 -2.45 -10.65
CA GLU A 60 -2.97 -2.90 -11.86
C GLU A 60 -4.10 -1.96 -12.28
N GLU A 61 -4.92 -1.48 -11.34
CA GLU A 61 -6.00 -0.52 -11.62
C GLU A 61 -5.49 0.79 -12.23
N ARG A 62 -4.24 1.14 -11.94
CA ARG A 62 -3.54 2.31 -12.44
C ARG A 62 -2.61 2.00 -13.61
N ARG A 63 -2.63 0.74 -14.07
CA ARG A 63 -1.72 0.18 -15.08
C ARG A 63 -0.24 0.42 -14.73
N ALA A 64 0.06 0.42 -13.44
CA ALA A 64 1.39 0.67 -12.94
C ALA A 64 2.16 -0.64 -12.82
N ASN A 65 3.41 -0.65 -13.28
CA ASN A 65 4.26 -1.83 -13.25
C ASN A 65 5.33 -1.71 -12.17
N PRO A 66 5.65 -2.79 -11.42
CA PRO A 66 6.74 -2.79 -10.45
C PRO A 66 8.06 -2.37 -11.10
N ALA A 67 8.73 -1.40 -10.49
CA ALA A 67 9.97 -0.86 -11.01
C ALA A 67 10.97 -0.53 -9.91
N THR A 68 12.24 -0.46 -10.27
CA THR A 68 13.34 -0.01 -9.41
C THR A 68 14.14 1.08 -10.09
N VAL A 69 14.91 1.84 -9.32
CA VAL A 69 15.91 2.78 -9.86
C VAL A 69 17.26 2.09 -9.88
N SER A 70 17.77 1.77 -11.07
CA SER A 70 19.03 1.03 -11.28
C SER A 70 20.26 1.73 -10.69
N SER A 71 20.21 3.05 -10.46
CA SER A 71 21.33 3.79 -9.85
C SER A 71 21.35 3.76 -8.31
N THR A 72 20.37 3.13 -7.66
CA THR A 72 20.27 3.10 -6.18
C THR A 72 20.62 1.75 -5.56
N GLU A 73 21.08 0.81 -6.37
CA GLU A 73 21.44 -0.53 -5.91
C GLU A 73 22.58 -0.48 -4.87
N HIS A 74 22.35 -1.09 -3.71
CA HIS A 74 23.39 -1.28 -2.70
C HIS A 74 23.48 -2.76 -2.37
N GLY A 75 24.66 -3.36 -2.60
CA GLY A 75 24.89 -4.79 -2.29
C GLY A 75 24.09 -5.78 -3.14
N GLY A 76 23.75 -5.45 -4.40
CA GLY A 76 23.04 -6.35 -5.32
C GLY A 76 21.55 -6.50 -5.02
N ARG A 77 20.92 -5.47 -4.44
CA ARG A 77 19.49 -5.44 -4.14
C ARG A 77 18.89 -4.13 -4.68
N ALA A 78 17.64 -4.18 -5.14
CA ALA A 78 16.89 -2.98 -5.53
C ALA A 78 16.95 -1.93 -4.42
N GLY A 79 17.44 -0.74 -4.78
CA GLY A 79 17.64 0.35 -3.82
C GLY A 79 16.33 0.99 -3.41
N VAL A 80 15.67 1.61 -4.40
CA VAL A 80 14.40 2.32 -4.25
C VAL A 80 13.31 1.62 -5.07
N LEU A 81 12.33 1.08 -4.36
CA LEU A 81 11.15 0.47 -4.94
C LEU A 81 10.17 1.54 -5.43
N ARG A 82 9.78 1.45 -6.70
CA ARG A 82 8.87 2.37 -7.37
C ARG A 82 7.83 1.59 -8.19
N PHE A 83 6.92 2.35 -8.78
CA PHE A 83 6.04 1.88 -9.83
C PHE A 83 6.26 2.76 -11.06
N ASP A 84 6.39 2.14 -12.23
CA ASP A 84 6.31 2.83 -13.50
C ASP A 84 4.84 3.05 -13.86
N PHE A 85 4.45 4.30 -14.12
CA PHE A 85 3.09 4.64 -14.52
C PHE A 85 3.09 5.05 -16.00
N PRO A 86 2.20 4.49 -16.83
CA PRO A 86 2.19 4.77 -18.26
C PRO A 86 1.95 6.26 -18.51
N GLY A 87 2.85 6.88 -19.29
CA GLY A 87 2.82 8.31 -19.61
C GLY A 87 3.42 9.24 -18.55
N PHE A 88 3.86 8.71 -17.41
CA PHE A 88 4.51 9.45 -16.32
C PHE A 88 5.84 8.81 -15.88
N GLY A 89 6.43 7.96 -16.73
CA GLY A 89 7.68 7.24 -16.47
C GLY A 89 8.84 8.19 -16.18
N GLY A 90 9.56 7.92 -15.09
CA GLY A 90 10.80 8.62 -14.76
C GLY A 90 11.96 8.12 -15.62
N GLU A 91 12.93 8.98 -15.91
CA GLU A 91 14.00 8.74 -16.90
C GLU A 91 14.96 7.59 -16.55
N ASN A 92 14.80 6.91 -15.41
CA ASN A 92 15.70 5.85 -14.93
C ASN A 92 14.96 4.73 -14.16
N LEU A 93 13.73 4.42 -14.56
CA LEU A 93 13.00 3.28 -14.01
C LEU A 93 13.29 2.02 -14.83
N GLU A 94 13.69 0.97 -14.14
CA GLU A 94 13.81 -0.38 -14.69
C GLU A 94 12.64 -1.20 -14.19
N GLU A 95 11.83 -1.71 -15.13
CA GLU A 95 10.75 -2.65 -14.82
C GLU A 95 11.35 -3.96 -14.30
N ILE A 96 10.80 -4.45 -13.19
CA ILE A 96 11.23 -5.69 -12.54
C ILE A 96 10.02 -6.57 -12.28
N GLU A 97 10.22 -7.85 -12.01
CA GLU A 97 9.11 -8.73 -11.66
C GLU A 97 8.57 -8.41 -10.25
N TRP A 98 7.30 -8.77 -9.99
CA TRP A 98 6.69 -8.59 -8.67
C TRP A 98 7.46 -9.25 -7.54
N ASP A 99 8.00 -10.46 -7.77
CA ASP A 99 8.83 -11.17 -6.79
C ASP A 99 10.08 -10.37 -6.38
N GLU A 100 10.75 -9.77 -7.38
CA GLU A 100 11.95 -8.95 -7.16
C GLU A 100 11.62 -7.64 -6.43
N TRP A 101 10.42 -7.10 -6.64
CA TRP A 101 9.92 -5.93 -5.94
C TRP A 101 9.57 -6.24 -4.48
N PHE A 102 8.89 -7.37 -4.24
CA PHE A 102 8.46 -7.77 -2.89
C PHE A 102 9.59 -8.26 -2.01
N LYS A 103 10.61 -8.90 -2.57
CA LYS A 103 11.77 -9.40 -1.81
C LYS A 103 12.39 -8.36 -0.85
N PRO A 104 12.85 -7.16 -1.31
CA PRO A 104 13.33 -6.11 -0.42
C PRO A 104 12.22 -5.44 0.41
N PHE A 105 10.96 -5.46 -0.06
CA PHE A 105 9.81 -4.94 0.69
C PHE A 105 9.58 -5.75 1.98
N ASP A 106 9.52 -7.07 1.87
CA ASP A 106 9.33 -7.99 2.99
C ASP A 106 10.56 -8.06 3.89
N GLU A 107 11.76 -8.13 3.29
CA GLU A 107 13.02 -8.19 4.04
C GLU A 107 13.18 -6.97 4.97
N ARG A 108 12.85 -5.78 4.46
CA ARG A 108 12.92 -4.53 5.23
C ARG A 108 11.65 -4.25 6.04
N ARG A 109 10.68 -5.18 6.02
CA ARG A 109 9.37 -5.09 6.69
C ARG A 109 8.68 -3.75 6.44
N LEU A 110 8.72 -3.29 5.18
CA LEU A 110 8.15 -2.01 4.78
C LEU A 110 6.63 -2.02 4.94
N VAL A 111 6.06 -0.83 4.94
CA VAL A 111 4.62 -0.58 4.89
C VAL A 111 4.33 0.21 3.63
N PHE A 112 3.37 -0.27 2.85
CA PHE A 112 2.85 0.43 1.71
C PHE A 112 1.78 1.41 2.16
N LEU A 113 2.14 2.70 2.22
CA LEU A 113 1.20 3.79 2.45
C LEU A 113 0.69 4.31 1.13
N TYR A 114 -0.63 4.37 0.95
CA TYR A 114 -1.22 4.78 -0.32
C TYR A 114 -2.54 5.51 -0.13
N GLN A 115 -3.07 6.03 -1.23
CA GLN A 115 -4.44 6.53 -1.32
C GLN A 115 -5.11 5.88 -2.52
N GLU A 116 -6.37 5.47 -2.38
CA GLU A 116 -7.14 4.99 -3.53
C GLU A 116 -7.57 6.18 -4.38
N HIS A 117 -8.23 7.16 -3.76
CA HIS A 117 -8.64 8.40 -4.42
C HIS A 117 -8.06 9.64 -3.74
N LYS A 118 -7.93 10.72 -4.52
CA LYS A 118 -7.68 12.08 -4.02
C LYS A 118 -8.92 12.57 -3.28
N ALA A 119 -8.80 13.64 -2.49
CA ALA A 119 -9.95 14.29 -1.85
C ALA A 119 -11.07 14.71 -2.83
N SER A 120 -10.73 14.94 -4.10
CA SER A 120 -11.67 15.24 -5.19
C SER A 120 -12.47 14.02 -5.69
N GLY A 121 -12.14 12.80 -5.24
CA GLY A 121 -12.74 11.54 -5.69
C GLY A 121 -12.10 10.93 -6.95
N GLU A 122 -11.12 11.57 -7.56
CA GLU A 122 -10.36 11.02 -8.68
C GLU A 122 -9.30 10.00 -8.19
N PRO A 123 -8.93 8.98 -8.99
CA PRO A 123 -7.87 8.03 -8.64
C PRO A 123 -6.56 8.73 -8.26
N SER A 124 -5.90 8.22 -7.21
CA SER A 124 -4.61 8.73 -6.73
C SER A 124 -3.48 7.77 -7.09
N ASN A 125 -2.39 8.30 -7.66
CA ASN A 125 -1.13 7.57 -7.85
C ASN A 125 -0.17 7.74 -6.66
N PHE A 126 -0.68 8.30 -5.54
CA PHE A 126 0.13 8.53 -4.36
C PHE A 126 0.43 7.21 -3.64
N PHE A 127 1.72 6.93 -3.49
CA PHE A 127 2.21 5.93 -2.57
C PHE A 127 3.52 6.37 -1.90
N ARG A 128 3.82 5.77 -0.76
CA ARG A 128 5.08 5.89 -0.03
C ARG A 128 5.37 4.56 0.65
N LEU A 129 6.65 4.24 0.76
CA LEU A 129 7.13 3.12 1.57
C LEU A 129 7.66 3.68 2.88
N ASP A 130 7.16 3.17 3.99
CA ASP A 130 7.57 3.54 5.35
C ASP A 130 8.19 2.32 6.05
N HIS A 131 9.15 2.54 6.93
CA HIS A 131 9.65 1.47 7.79
C HIS A 131 8.77 1.37 9.04
N SER A 132 8.33 0.16 9.39
CA SER A 132 7.54 -0.04 10.62
C SER A 132 8.32 0.09 11.93
N ASN A 133 9.64 0.29 11.87
CA ASN A 133 10.42 0.62 13.04
C ASN A 133 11.60 1.53 12.68
N ARG A 134 11.83 2.56 13.48
CA ARG A 134 12.98 3.47 13.40
C ARG A 134 14.18 2.96 14.22
N GLU A 135 14.23 1.66 14.54
CA GLU A 135 15.33 1.06 15.31
C GLU A 135 16.00 -0.06 14.51
N ASP A 136 16.71 0.32 13.45
CA ASP A 136 17.77 -0.50 12.83
C ASP A 136 18.69 0.49 12.09
N ALA A 137 19.50 1.20 12.88
CA ALA A 137 20.60 2.07 12.43
C ALA A 137 21.84 1.78 13.27
#